data_AF-A0A350BKV9-F1
#
_entry.id   AF-A0A350BKV9-F1
#
_cell.length_a   1.000
_cell.length_b   1.000
_cell.length_c   1.000
_cell.angle_alpha   90.00
_cell.angle_beta   90.00
_cell.angle_gamma   90.00
#
_symmetry.space_group_name_H-M   'P 1'
#
loop_
_entity.id
_entity.type
_entity.pdbx_description
1 polymer ?
#
loop_
_entity_poly.entity_id
_entity_poly.type
_entity_poly.pdbx_seq_one_letter_code
_entity_poly.pdbx_strand_id
1 'polypeptide(L)'
;MTISAPWRHSWFHSVVALALWASTVGLAGCSGPASALRGGVADILMEEATNGLLIRLVGAGGNRESVSVIRSPRNWLLVTINDADVDLSRIRTLKPAGRVTKVDITLFETAVQVGFRFSEPISSFEIVEDRPRNDLLVSVFLGSQ
;
A
#
# COMPACT_ATOMS: atom_id res chain seq x y z
N MET A 1 -43.58 13.19 70.25
CA MET A 1 -44.12 12.22 71.23
C MET A 1 -44.96 11.21 70.46
N THR A 2 -44.36 10.10 69.99
CA THR A 2 -44.23 8.75 70.59
C THR A 2 -45.41 7.83 70.29
N ILE A 3 -45.10 6.72 69.59
CA ILE A 3 -45.69 5.36 69.67
C ILE A 3 -47.08 5.22 68.97
N SER A 4 -47.39 4.25 68.12
CA SER A 4 -46.98 2.83 67.96
C SER A 4 -47.45 2.28 66.61
N ALA A 5 -46.63 1.48 65.94
CA ALA A 5 -47.11 0.27 65.24
C ALA A 5 -47.11 -0.89 66.24
N PRO A 6 -47.96 -1.93 66.11
CA PRO A 6 -47.61 -3.12 65.30
C PRO A 6 -48.84 -3.69 64.54
N TRP A 7 -48.71 -4.58 63.55
CA TRP A 7 -48.72 -6.04 63.75
C TRP A 7 -48.35 -6.77 62.44
N ARG A 8 -47.75 -7.94 62.63
CA ARG A 8 -47.03 -8.77 61.66
C ARG A 8 -47.89 -9.90 61.08
N HIS A 9 -47.40 -10.45 59.96
CA HIS A 9 -47.41 -11.87 59.52
C HIS A 9 -48.24 -12.22 58.27
N SER A 10 -47.52 -12.60 57.19
CA SER A 10 -47.75 -13.80 56.37
C SER A 10 -46.62 -13.86 55.31
N TRP A 11 -45.52 -14.58 55.55
CA TRP A 11 -45.25 -15.97 55.12
C TRP A 11 -45.32 -16.21 53.60
N PHE A 12 -44.12 -16.20 53.01
CA PHE A 12 -43.62 -16.87 51.80
C PHE A 12 -44.63 -17.66 50.95
N HIS A 13 -44.67 -17.37 49.65
CA HIS A 13 -44.49 -18.40 48.63
C HIS A 13 -43.66 -17.85 47.45
N SER A 14 -42.76 -18.71 46.99
CA SER A 14 -41.88 -18.63 45.84
C SER A 14 -42.51 -18.04 44.58
N VAL A 15 -41.68 -17.54 43.65
CA VAL A 15 -41.55 -18.07 42.27
C VAL A 15 -40.64 -17.16 41.45
N VAL A 16 -39.53 -17.76 41.02
CA VAL A 16 -38.79 -17.53 39.76
C VAL A 16 -37.96 -16.25 39.61
N ALA A 17 -36.65 -16.45 39.66
CA ALA A 17 -35.65 -15.60 39.04
C ALA A 17 -35.84 -15.57 37.52
N LEU A 18 -35.95 -14.37 36.93
CA LEU A 18 -35.71 -14.16 35.51
C LEU A 18 -34.42 -13.36 35.37
N ALA A 19 -33.35 -14.05 34.97
CA ALA A 19 -32.13 -13.41 34.51
C ALA A 19 -32.41 -12.73 33.16
N LEU A 20 -32.50 -11.40 33.16
CA LEU A 20 -32.51 -10.61 31.92
C LEU A 20 -31.07 -10.47 31.42
N TRP A 21 -30.68 -11.35 30.51
CA TRP A 21 -29.61 -11.09 29.55
C TRP A 21 -30.22 -10.32 28.38
N ALA A 22 -29.71 -9.13 28.08
CA ALA A 22 -29.89 -8.49 26.78
C ALA A 22 -28.72 -7.54 26.49
N SER A 23 -27.67 -8.15 25.95
CA SER A 23 -26.83 -7.68 24.84
C SER A 23 -26.52 -6.18 24.75
N THR A 24 -25.35 -5.80 25.24
CA THR A 24 -24.54 -4.74 24.66
C THR A 24 -24.17 -5.16 23.23
N VAL A 25 -24.97 -4.77 22.24
CA VAL A 25 -24.56 -4.89 20.84
C VAL A 25 -23.47 -3.84 20.63
N GLY A 26 -22.23 -4.32 20.61
CA GLY A 26 -21.07 -3.54 20.26
C GLY A 26 -21.29 -2.89 18.90
N LEU A 27 -20.97 -1.59 18.82
CA LEU A 27 -20.74 -0.90 17.57
C LEU A 27 -19.66 -1.67 16.81
N ALA A 28 -20.10 -2.56 15.92
CA ALA A 28 -19.25 -3.10 14.87
C ALA A 28 -18.83 -1.89 14.02
N GLY A 29 -17.65 -1.35 14.31
CA GLY A 29 -16.97 -0.47 13.40
C GLY A 29 -16.87 -1.23 12.08
N CYS A 30 -17.57 -0.75 11.06
CA CYS A 30 -17.35 -1.18 9.69
C CYS A 30 -15.91 -0.78 9.32
N SER A 31 -14.94 -1.63 9.65
CA SER A 31 -13.68 -1.68 8.93
C SER A 31 -14.03 -2.20 7.54
N GLY A 32 -14.32 -1.27 6.62
CA GLY A 32 -14.46 -1.61 5.21
C GLY A 32 -13.21 -2.37 4.74
N PRO A 33 -13.34 -3.31 3.79
CA PRO A 33 -12.19 -4.03 3.29
C PRO A 33 -11.16 -3.03 2.79
N ALA A 34 -9.95 -3.10 3.34
CA ALA A 34 -8.81 -2.40 2.77
C ALA A 34 -8.73 -2.84 1.30
N SER A 35 -8.89 -1.90 0.37
CA SER A 35 -8.79 -2.18 -1.07
C SER A 35 -7.42 -2.81 -1.31
N ALA A 36 -7.39 -4.12 -1.56
CA ALA A 36 -6.18 -4.80 -1.93
C ALA A 36 -5.79 -4.27 -3.31
N LEU A 37 -4.71 -3.49 -3.37
CA LEU A 37 -4.18 -2.94 -4.62
C LEU A 37 -4.05 -4.06 -5.65
N ARG A 38 -4.74 -3.94 -6.79
CA ARG A 38 -4.61 -4.90 -7.89
C ARG A 38 -3.23 -4.70 -8.53
N GLY A 39 -2.37 -5.72 -8.49
CA GLY A 39 -1.13 -5.78 -9.30
C GLY A 39 -0.16 -4.60 -9.12
N GLY A 40 -0.29 -3.87 -8.01
CA GLY A 40 0.15 -2.49 -7.89
C GLY A 40 1.61 -2.29 -7.51
N VAL A 41 2.04 -1.03 -7.42
CA VAL A 41 3.33 -0.65 -6.82
C VAL A 41 3.07 -0.15 -5.39
N ALA A 42 3.62 -0.85 -4.41
CA ALA A 42 3.54 -0.48 -3.00
C ALA A 42 4.65 0.50 -2.59
N ASP A 43 5.84 0.34 -3.18
CA ASP A 43 7.00 1.16 -2.84
C ASP A 43 8.00 1.20 -4.00
N ILE A 44 8.90 2.18 -3.96
CA ILE A 44 9.98 2.35 -4.93
C ILE A 44 11.29 2.55 -4.18
N LEU A 45 12.20 1.60 -4.33
CA LEU A 45 13.53 1.64 -3.74
C LEU A 45 14.56 1.95 -4.83
N MET A 46 15.54 2.76 -4.50
CA MET A 46 16.65 3.12 -5.38
C MET A 46 17.96 2.85 -4.64
N GLU A 47 18.80 2.00 -5.22
CA GLU A 47 20.08 1.58 -4.64
C GLU A 47 21.20 1.89 -5.64
N GLU A 48 22.26 2.56 -5.19
CA GLU A 48 23.42 2.81 -6.05
C GLU A 48 24.21 1.52 -6.30
N ALA A 49 24.60 1.33 -7.56
CA ALA A 49 25.51 0.27 -7.99
C ALA A 49 26.75 0.91 -8.63
N THR A 50 27.88 0.19 -8.65
CA THR A 50 29.18 0.71 -9.12
C THR A 50 29.13 1.35 -10.52
N ASN A 51 28.26 0.84 -11.41
CA ASN A 51 28.11 1.29 -12.78
C ASN A 51 26.71 1.87 -13.10
N GLY A 52 25.94 2.23 -12.06
CA GLY A 52 24.63 2.83 -12.26
C GLY A 52 23.70 2.73 -11.05
N LEU A 53 22.49 2.23 -11.26
CA LEU A 53 21.44 2.23 -10.24
C LEU A 53 20.55 0.99 -10.38
N LEU A 54 20.21 0.37 -9.25
CA LEU A 54 19.13 -0.59 -9.16
C LEU A 54 17.86 0.11 -8.67
N ILE A 55 16.80 0.05 -9.46
CA ILE A 55 15.46 0.49 -9.06
C ILE A 55 14.63 -0.76 -8.78
N ARG A 56 14.02 -0.83 -7.61
CA ARG A 56 13.08 -1.89 -7.25
C ARG A 56 11.69 -1.30 -7.02
N LEU A 57 10.76 -1.71 -7.86
CA LEU A 57 9.34 -1.40 -7.75
C LEU A 57 8.67 -2.55 -6.99
N VAL A 58 8.41 -2.33 -5.71
CA VAL A 58 7.87 -3.34 -4.80
C VAL A 58 6.41 -3.61 -5.14
N GLY A 59 6.06 -4.89 -5.31
CA GLY A 59 4.69 -5.31 -5.61
C GLY A 59 3.74 -5.08 -4.44
N ALA A 60 2.53 -4.58 -4.72
CA ALA A 60 1.46 -4.45 -3.74
C ALA A 60 0.59 -5.72 -3.59
N GLY A 61 1.02 -6.84 -4.18
CA GLY A 61 0.21 -8.05 -4.36
C GLY A 61 -0.52 -8.07 -5.72
N GLY A 62 -1.20 -9.19 -6.00
CA GLY A 62 -1.78 -9.47 -7.31
C GLY A 62 -0.76 -9.91 -8.36
N ASN A 63 -1.24 -10.31 -9.54
CA ASN A 63 -0.37 -10.64 -10.66
C ASN A 63 -0.22 -9.41 -11.56
N ARG A 64 1.02 -8.98 -11.81
CA ARG A 64 1.30 -7.89 -12.74
C ARG A 64 1.25 -8.42 -14.17
N GLU A 65 0.34 -7.90 -14.99
CA GLU A 65 0.09 -8.47 -16.32
C GLU A 65 1.12 -8.03 -17.37
N SER A 66 1.49 -6.75 -17.36
CA SER A 66 2.39 -6.22 -18.38
C SER A 66 3.18 -5.00 -17.89
N VAL A 67 4.49 -5.05 -18.16
CA VAL A 67 5.43 -3.97 -17.88
C VAL A 67 6.09 -3.54 -19.19
N SER A 68 6.24 -2.24 -19.37
CA SER A 68 7.11 -1.68 -20.41
C SER A 68 8.09 -0.69 -19.80
N VAL A 69 9.32 -0.70 -20.29
CA VAL A 69 10.35 0.27 -19.88
C VAL A 69 10.94 0.90 -21.13
N ILE A 70 10.92 2.23 -21.17
CA ILE A 70 11.33 3.00 -22.34
C ILE A 70 12.32 4.08 -21.90
N ARG A 71 13.44 4.18 -22.63
CA ARG A 71 14.32 5.34 -22.54
C ARG A 71 13.73 6.47 -23.40
N SER A 72 13.42 7.59 -22.77
CA SER A 72 12.83 8.79 -23.37
C SER A 72 13.88 9.92 -23.44
N PRO A 73 13.73 10.93 -24.33
CA PRO A 73 14.67 12.05 -24.44
C PRO A 73 14.93 12.74 -23.11
N ARG A 74 16.07 13.44 -22.99
CA ARG A 74 16.48 14.16 -21.76
C ARG A 74 16.76 13.24 -20.55
N ASN A 75 17.26 12.03 -20.81
CA ASN A 75 17.68 11.03 -19.83
C ASN A 75 16.55 10.56 -18.89
N TRP A 76 15.37 10.34 -19.46
CA TRP A 76 14.25 9.74 -18.75
C TRP A 76 14.19 8.23 -18.99
N LEU A 77 13.97 7.48 -17.91
CA LEU A 77 13.53 6.09 -17.98
C LEU A 77 12.07 6.06 -17.52
N LEU A 78 11.18 5.63 -18.41
CA LEU A 78 9.75 5.53 -18.13
C LEU A 78 9.39 4.06 -17.94
N VAL A 79 8.91 3.71 -16.74
CA VAL A 79 8.41 2.38 -16.41
C VAL A 79 6.89 2.45 -16.36
N THR A 80 6.21 1.79 -17.29
CA THR A 80 4.75 1.72 -17.32
C THR A 80 4.30 0.34 -16.92
N ILE A 81 3.36 0.28 -15.97
CA ILE A 81 2.78 -0.94 -15.45
C ILE A 81 1.29 -0.89 -15.76
N ASN A 82 0.83 -1.82 -16.59
CA ASN A 82 -0.56 -1.95 -16.96
C ASN A 82 -1.34 -2.71 -15.88
N ASP A 83 -2.62 -2.38 -15.77
CA ASP A 83 -3.60 -2.94 -14.83
C ASP A 83 -3.13 -2.89 -13.37
N ALA A 84 -2.42 -1.82 -13.03
CA ALA A 84 -1.85 -1.59 -11.71
C ALA A 84 -2.45 -0.36 -11.04
N ASP A 85 -2.62 -0.48 -9.72
CA ASP A 85 -2.93 0.65 -8.83
C ASP A 85 -1.68 1.05 -8.02
N VAL A 86 -1.66 2.27 -7.50
CA VAL A 86 -0.52 2.80 -6.73
C VAL A 86 -0.98 3.30 -5.37
N ASP A 87 -0.23 2.93 -4.33
CA ASP A 87 -0.36 3.59 -3.03
C ASP A 87 0.24 5.00 -3.07
N LEU A 88 -0.57 5.97 -3.50
CA LEU A 88 -0.15 7.37 -3.62
C LEU A 88 0.36 7.95 -2.29
N SER A 89 -0.04 7.41 -1.14
CA SER A 89 0.42 7.91 0.16
C SER A 89 1.91 7.67 0.36
N ARG A 90 2.44 6.56 -0.13
CA ARG A 90 3.87 6.21 -0.07
C ARG A 90 4.63 6.87 -1.20
N ILE A 91 4.15 6.76 -2.43
CA ILE A 91 4.94 7.19 -3.60
C ILE A 91 5.05 8.73 -3.68
N ARG A 92 4.08 9.51 -3.18
CA ARG A 92 4.21 10.98 -3.13
C ARG A 92 5.36 11.47 -2.24
N THR A 93 5.83 10.64 -1.31
CA THR A 93 6.95 10.98 -0.42
C THR A 93 8.30 10.55 -0.99
N LEU A 94 8.29 9.85 -2.13
CA LEU A 94 9.49 9.35 -2.78
C LEU A 94 10.38 10.53 -3.19
N LYS A 95 11.57 10.56 -2.60
CA LYS A 95 12.60 11.51 -2.98
C LYS A 95 13.53 10.87 -4.01
N PRO A 96 14.00 11.63 -5.01
CA PRO A 96 15.10 11.18 -5.87
C PRO A 96 16.31 10.80 -5.01
N ALA A 97 17.02 9.75 -5.41
CA ALA A 97 18.22 9.26 -4.72
C ALA A 97 19.33 8.93 -5.71
N GLY A 98 20.58 9.04 -5.24
CA GLY A 98 21.77 8.79 -6.04
C GLY A 98 21.83 9.65 -7.31
N ARG A 99 21.91 8.99 -8.47
CA ARG A 99 21.96 9.63 -9.79
C ARG A 99 20.59 10.03 -10.37
N VAL A 100 19.50 9.76 -9.65
CA VAL A 100 18.14 10.20 -10.03
C VAL A 100 17.95 11.64 -9.55
N THR A 101 17.64 12.53 -10.50
CA THR A 101 17.41 13.96 -10.25
C THR A 101 15.93 14.30 -10.09
N LYS A 102 15.04 13.49 -10.66
CA LYS A 102 13.59 13.68 -10.59
C LYS A 102 12.87 12.35 -10.70
N VAL A 103 11.77 12.23 -9.98
CA VAL A 103 10.80 11.15 -10.16
C VAL A 103 9.44 11.79 -10.46
N ASP A 104 8.78 11.35 -11.52
CA ASP A 104 7.43 11.75 -11.87
C ASP A 104 6.53 10.51 -11.91
N ILE A 105 5.29 10.64 -11.41
CA ILE A 105 4.29 9.57 -11.46
C ILE A 105 3.08 10.11 -12.22
N THR A 106 2.69 9.38 -13.24
CA THR A 106 1.51 9.66 -14.04
C THR A 106 0.54 8.49 -13.88
N LEU A 107 -0.69 8.81 -13.48
CA LEU A 107 -1.77 7.85 -13.38
C LEU A 107 -2.63 7.94 -14.65
N PHE A 108 -2.86 6.79 -15.26
CA PHE A 108 -3.85 6.59 -16.32
C PHE A 108 -5.03 5.81 -15.75
N GLU A 109 -6.08 5.65 -16.54
CA GLU A 109 -7.30 4.93 -16.12
C GLU A 109 -7.00 3.50 -15.66
N THR A 110 -6.11 2.81 -16.37
CA THR A 110 -5.75 1.41 -16.09
C THR A 110 -4.24 1.17 -15.98
N ALA A 111 -3.43 2.23 -15.91
CA ALA A 111 -1.98 2.07 -15.89
C ALA A 111 -1.31 3.12 -15.01
N VAL A 112 -0.14 2.78 -14.51
CA VAL A 112 0.74 3.69 -13.79
C VAL A 112 2.04 3.79 -14.54
N GLN A 113 2.48 5.02 -14.81
CA GLN A 113 3.81 5.28 -15.32
C GLN A 113 4.65 5.99 -14.25
N VAL A 114 5.81 5.42 -13.96
CA VAL A 114 6.83 6.04 -13.12
C VAL A 114 8.01 6.43 -13.99
N GLY A 115 8.31 7.72 -14.03
CA GLY A 115 9.45 8.28 -14.74
C GLY A 115 10.61 8.59 -13.79
N PHE A 116 11.81 8.19 -14.17
CA PHE A 116 13.05 8.50 -13.47
C PHE A 116 13.96 9.32 -14.37
N ARG A 117 14.32 10.53 -13.95
CA ARG A 117 15.27 11.37 -14.69
C ARG A 117 16.66 11.24 -14.12
N PHE A 118 17.63 10.86 -14.94
CA PHE A 118 19.02 10.67 -14.51
C PHE A 118 19.88 11.91 -14.78
N SER A 119 20.85 12.15 -13.89
CA SER A 119 21.87 13.21 -14.07
C SER A 119 22.83 12.91 -15.22
N GLU A 120 22.98 11.62 -15.55
CA GLU A 120 23.88 11.12 -16.58
C GLU A 120 23.11 10.39 -17.69
N PRO A 121 23.68 10.26 -18.90
CA PRO A 121 23.08 9.47 -19.95
C PRO A 121 22.89 8.00 -19.52
N ILE A 122 21.70 7.46 -19.84
CA ILE A 122 21.43 6.04 -19.68
C ILE A 122 22.08 5.31 -20.86
N SER A 123 23.10 4.50 -20.57
CA SER A 123 23.77 3.66 -21.56
C SER A 123 22.90 2.47 -21.95
N SER A 124 22.42 1.71 -20.96
CA SER A 124 21.52 0.57 -21.15
C SER A 124 20.69 0.32 -19.89
N PHE A 125 19.72 -0.58 -19.97
CA PHE A 125 18.97 -1.04 -18.82
C PHE A 125 18.55 -2.50 -19.00
N GLU A 126 18.33 -3.19 -17.88
CA GLU A 126 17.85 -4.56 -17.80
C GLU A 126 16.67 -4.62 -16.85
N ILE A 127 15.71 -5.48 -17.16
CA ILE A 127 14.48 -5.66 -16.40
C ILE A 127 14.41 -7.10 -15.92
N VAL A 128 14.16 -7.30 -14.64
CA VAL A 128 13.94 -8.62 -14.05
C VAL A 128 12.63 -8.59 -13.26
N GLU A 129 11.70 -9.46 -13.63
CA GLU A 129 10.46 -9.67 -12.89
C GLU A 129 10.65 -10.77 -11.83
N ASP A 130 10.63 -10.40 -10.55
CA ASP A 130 10.61 -11.35 -9.44
C ASP A 130 9.16 -11.72 -9.14
N ARG A 131 8.62 -12.65 -9.94
CA ARG A 131 7.22 -13.10 -9.86
C ARG A 131 6.80 -13.60 -8.48
N PRO A 132 7.60 -14.39 -7.73
CA PRO A 132 7.26 -14.79 -6.37
C PRO A 132 6.94 -13.63 -5.42
N ARG A 133 7.62 -12.48 -5.58
CA ARG A 133 7.41 -11.29 -4.75
C ARG A 133 6.55 -10.22 -5.41
N ASN A 134 6.20 -10.41 -6.69
CA ASN A 134 5.59 -9.42 -7.56
C ASN A 134 6.44 -8.12 -7.66
N ASP A 135 7.76 -8.25 -7.50
CA ASP A 135 8.68 -7.13 -7.60
C ASP A 135 9.17 -6.97 -9.03
N LEU A 136 9.43 -5.73 -9.42
CA LEU A 136 10.07 -5.41 -10.68
C LEU A 136 11.41 -4.74 -10.39
N LEU A 137 12.49 -5.37 -10.84
CA LEU A 137 13.85 -4.87 -10.73
C LEU A 137 14.25 -4.26 -12.06
N VAL A 138 14.79 -3.05 -12.02
CA VAL A 138 15.29 -2.33 -13.18
C VAL A 138 16.72 -1.91 -12.90
N SER A 139 17.66 -2.60 -13.52
CA SER A 139 19.08 -2.27 -13.47
C SER A 139 19.36 -1.23 -14.56
N VAL A 140 19.89 -0.08 -14.18
CA VAL A 140 20.16 1.03 -15.10
C VAL A 140 21.66 1.27 -15.12
N PHE A 141 22.27 1.19 -16.30
CA PHE A 141 23.69 1.42 -16.50
C PHE A 141 23.90 2.83 -17.05
N LEU A 142 24.80 3.59 -16.42
CA LEU A 142 25.05 4.99 -16.74
C LEU A 142 26.42 5.17 -17.38
N GLY A 143 26.53 6.18 -18.26
CA GLY A 143 27.77 6.54 -18.93
C GLY A 143 27.57 6.93 -20.38
N SER A 144 28.58 7.57 -20.97
CA SER A 144 28.64 7.83 -22.41
C SER A 144 28.81 6.51 -23.16
N GLN A 145 27.91 6.23 -24.11
CA GLN A 145 28.15 5.19 -25.13
C GLN A 145 29.28 5.61 -26.06
#